data_AF-A0A2Z6SDU8-F1
#
_entry.id   AF-A0A2Z6SDU8-F1
#
_cell.length_a   1.000
_cell.length_b   1.000
_cell.length_c   1.000
_cell.angle_alpha   90.00
_cell.angle_beta   90.00
_cell.angle_gamma   90.00
#
_symmetry.space_group_name_H-M   'P 1'
#
loop_
_entity.id
_entity.type
_entity.pdbx_description
1 polymer ?
#
loop_
_entity_poly.entity_id
_entity_poly.type
_entity_poly.pdbx_seq_one_letter_code
_entity_poly.pdbx_strand_id
1 'polypeptide(L)'
;MSLKFLKELSNDYEKLFETEMGYDVVIYAGKEPNVKEIHAHSNILCIRFIYSGNIELENLQEPDVMKLLIAVDELNIQQLIPYIQEYLIKHQTEFLYQNPIGVLETIYQHKTFMDLFTDLWDFCLEKVCEEPKILFNSDEFINLEESLLESLLKSDNLNMDEIKIWEGLLKWCFAQQNMENDPTKWTKDDITKIEESLQRFIPLMRFYDIEPTDFFFIKFINIKISCHKI
;
A
#
# COMPACT_ATOMS: atom_id res chain seq x y z
N MET A 1 6.91 -29.60 -34.58
CA MET A 1 5.80 -30.09 -33.74
C MET A 1 4.55 -30.16 -34.61
N SER A 2 3.77 -31.25 -34.58
CA SER A 2 2.58 -31.37 -35.45
C SER A 2 1.37 -30.67 -34.83
N LEU A 3 0.46 -30.13 -35.64
CA LEU A 3 -0.82 -29.53 -35.18
C LEU A 3 -1.65 -30.51 -34.34
N LYS A 4 -1.54 -31.82 -34.63
CA LYS A 4 -2.19 -32.88 -33.87
C LYS A 4 -1.67 -32.94 -32.43
N PHE A 5 -0.35 -32.85 -32.25
CA PHE A 5 0.28 -32.86 -30.93
C PHE A 5 -0.12 -31.64 -30.09
N LEU A 6 -0.18 -30.44 -30.69
CA LEU A 6 -0.63 -29.24 -29.98
C LEU A 6 -2.08 -29.35 -29.51
N LYS A 7 -2.95 -29.96 -30.32
CA LYS A 7 -4.36 -30.20 -29.95
C LYS A 7 -4.50 -31.22 -28.83
N GLU A 8 -3.72 -32.30 -28.87
CA GLU A 8 -3.67 -33.29 -27.80
C GLU A 8 -3.19 -32.66 -26.48
N LEU A 9 -2.10 -31.88 -26.53
CA LEU A 9 -1.59 -31.17 -25.36
C LEU A 9 -2.59 -30.16 -24.78
N SER A 10 -3.30 -29.40 -25.62
CA SER A 10 -4.36 -28.48 -25.18
C SER A 10 -5.48 -29.21 -24.46
N ASN A 11 -5.92 -30.35 -24.98
CA ASN A 11 -6.97 -31.16 -24.37
C ASN A 11 -6.51 -31.76 -23.02
N ASP A 12 -5.23 -32.11 -22.89
CA ASP A 12 -4.70 -32.66 -21.65
C ASP A 12 -4.60 -31.58 -20.55
N TYR A 13 -4.31 -30.33 -20.91
CA TYR A 13 -4.41 -29.20 -19.99
C TYR A 13 -5.86 -28.86 -19.59
N GLU A 14 -6.81 -28.96 -20.53
CA GLU A 14 -8.24 -28.79 -20.23
C GLU A 14 -8.73 -29.84 -19.22
N LYS A 15 -8.31 -31.10 -19.38
CA LYS A 15 -8.59 -32.15 -18.38
C LYS A 15 -7.97 -31.87 -17.02
N LEU A 16 -6.75 -31.33 -16.95
CA LEU A 16 -6.15 -30.95 -15.66
C LEU A 16 -7.03 -29.94 -14.92
N PHE A 17 -7.60 -28.97 -15.65
CA PHE A 17 -8.54 -28.00 -15.10
C PHE A 17 -9.86 -28.65 -14.66
N GLU A 18 -10.47 -29.51 -15.48
CA GLU A 18 -11.73 -30.18 -15.14
C GLU A 18 -11.61 -31.19 -13.99
N THR A 19 -10.46 -31.86 -13.89
CA THR A 19 -10.24 -32.92 -12.88
C THR A 19 -9.74 -32.39 -11.56
N GLU A 20 -9.36 -31.10 -11.48
CA GLU A 20 -8.75 -30.48 -10.31
C GLU A 20 -7.54 -31.31 -9.79
N MET A 21 -6.83 -32.00 -10.68
CA MET A 21 -5.71 -32.84 -10.30
C MET A 21 -4.42 -32.03 -10.28
N GLY A 22 -3.69 -32.06 -9.15
CA GLY A 22 -2.37 -31.45 -9.04
C GLY A 22 -2.38 -29.92 -9.10
N TYR A 23 -3.50 -29.28 -8.71
CA TYR A 23 -3.53 -27.84 -8.50
C TYR A 23 -2.54 -27.45 -7.38
N ASP A 24 -1.98 -26.26 -7.51
CA ASP A 24 -1.11 -25.63 -6.52
C ASP A 24 -1.70 -24.31 -6.01
N VAL A 25 -2.88 -23.93 -6.50
CA VAL A 25 -3.55 -22.67 -6.24
C VAL A 25 -5.04 -22.89 -5.99
N VAL A 26 -5.59 -22.20 -4.99
CA VAL A 26 -7.03 -22.13 -4.74
C VAL A 26 -7.46 -20.67 -4.75
N ILE A 27 -8.38 -20.32 -5.65
CA ILE A 27 -8.93 -18.96 -5.82
C ILE A 27 -10.35 -18.95 -5.26
N TYR A 28 -10.61 -18.03 -4.32
CA TYR A 28 -11.95 -17.76 -3.81
C TYR A 28 -12.58 -16.59 -4.58
N ALA A 29 -13.64 -16.85 -5.33
CA ALA A 29 -14.33 -15.87 -6.16
C ALA A 29 -15.77 -15.63 -5.68
N GLY A 30 -16.11 -14.37 -5.39
CA GLY A 30 -17.45 -13.98 -4.97
C GLY A 30 -17.45 -13.12 -3.70
N LYS A 31 -18.64 -12.85 -3.15
CA LYS A 31 -18.83 -12.16 -1.86
C LYS A 31 -19.71 -13.02 -0.96
N GLU A 32 -19.47 -12.98 0.35
CA GLU A 32 -20.30 -13.71 1.30
C GLU A 32 -21.79 -13.37 1.13
N PRO A 33 -22.69 -14.37 1.23
CA PRO A 33 -22.42 -15.78 1.55
C PRO A 33 -22.05 -16.66 0.32
N ASN A 34 -21.98 -16.09 -0.88
CA ASN A 34 -21.83 -16.83 -2.14
C ASN A 34 -20.38 -16.79 -2.66
N VAL A 35 -19.46 -17.39 -1.90
CA VAL A 35 -18.06 -17.55 -2.31
C VAL A 35 -17.90 -18.89 -3.03
N LYS A 36 -17.29 -18.88 -4.23
CA LYS A 36 -16.94 -20.07 -5.01
C LYS A 36 -15.45 -20.35 -4.89
N GLU A 37 -15.11 -21.60 -4.64
CA GLU A 37 -13.74 -22.10 -4.66
C GLU A 37 -13.39 -22.56 -6.09
N ILE A 38 -12.21 -22.18 -6.58
CA ILE A 38 -11.69 -22.54 -7.90
C ILE A 38 -10.27 -23.09 -7.72
N HIS A 39 -10.03 -24.34 -8.11
CA HIS A 39 -8.69 -24.91 -8.12
C HIS A 39 -7.99 -24.59 -9.43
N ALA A 40 -6.77 -24.06 -9.34
CA ALA A 40 -6.02 -23.58 -10.49
C ALA A 40 -4.56 -24.05 -10.45
N HIS A 41 -3.90 -24.01 -11.61
CA HIS A 41 -2.51 -24.39 -11.78
C HIS A 41 -1.69 -23.14 -12.16
N SER A 42 -0.85 -22.67 -11.24
CA SER A 42 -0.05 -21.44 -11.40
C SER A 42 0.75 -21.47 -12.71
N ASN A 43 1.41 -22.59 -13.00
CA ASN A 43 2.23 -22.78 -14.19
C ASN A 43 1.44 -22.71 -15.51
N ILE A 44 0.20 -23.19 -15.56
CA ILE A 44 -0.68 -23.08 -16.74
C ILE A 44 -1.07 -21.62 -16.94
N LEU A 45 -1.41 -20.90 -15.86
CA LEU A 45 -1.72 -19.47 -15.91
C LEU A 45 -0.51 -18.68 -16.43
N CYS A 46 0.69 -18.94 -15.89
CA CYS A 46 1.95 -18.34 -16.35
C CYS A 46 2.20 -18.61 -17.83
N ILE A 47 2.11 -19.87 -18.26
CA ILE A 47 2.40 -20.29 -19.63
C ILE A 47 1.38 -19.69 -20.60
N ARG A 48 0.08 -19.70 -20.26
CA ARG A 48 -0.93 -19.05 -21.10
C ARG A 48 -0.58 -17.59 -21.31
N PHE A 49 -0.19 -16.88 -20.26
CA PHE A 49 0.27 -15.50 -20.39
C PHE A 49 1.53 -15.36 -21.27
N ILE A 50 2.59 -16.11 -20.97
CA ILE A 50 3.87 -16.03 -21.69
C ILE A 50 3.70 -16.31 -23.18
N TYR A 51 2.84 -17.26 -23.54
CA TYR A 51 2.65 -17.68 -24.95
C TYR A 51 1.54 -16.92 -25.67
N SER A 52 0.50 -16.42 -24.98
CA SER A 52 -0.49 -15.54 -25.60
C SER A 52 0.02 -14.11 -25.72
N GLY A 53 0.99 -13.72 -24.88
CA GLY A 53 1.47 -12.35 -24.73
C GLY A 53 0.42 -11.37 -24.20
N ASN A 54 -0.81 -11.86 -23.95
CA ASN A 54 -1.98 -11.03 -23.73
C ASN A 54 -2.74 -11.53 -22.49
N ILE A 55 -2.86 -10.64 -21.50
CA ILE A 55 -4.00 -10.61 -20.60
C ILE A 55 -4.92 -9.51 -21.12
N GLU A 56 -6.20 -9.82 -21.31
CA GLU A 56 -7.20 -8.81 -21.61
C GLU A 56 -7.54 -8.03 -20.33
N LEU A 57 -6.75 -7.00 -20.04
CA LEU A 57 -6.97 -6.09 -18.90
C LEU A 57 -8.08 -5.06 -19.18
N GLU A 58 -8.39 -4.80 -20.45
CA GLU A 58 -9.38 -3.80 -20.89
C GLU A 58 -10.81 -4.10 -20.41
N ASN A 59 -11.13 -5.38 -20.16
CA ASN A 59 -12.45 -5.81 -19.71
C ASN A 59 -12.58 -5.83 -18.18
N LEU A 60 -11.49 -5.58 -17.45
CA LEU A 60 -11.48 -5.57 -15.99
C LEU A 60 -11.80 -4.17 -15.48
N GLN A 61 -12.59 -4.11 -14.40
CA GLN A 61 -12.78 -2.87 -13.66
C GLN A 61 -11.47 -2.51 -12.93
N GLU A 62 -11.28 -1.22 -12.62
CA GLU A 62 -10.04 -0.71 -12.03
C GLU A 62 -9.65 -1.42 -10.72
N PRO A 63 -10.57 -1.66 -9.77
CA PRO A 63 -10.25 -2.42 -8.55
C PRO A 63 -9.87 -3.88 -8.82
N ASP A 64 -10.33 -4.47 -9.94
CA ASP A 64 -10.06 -5.86 -10.28
C ASP A 64 -8.66 -6.04 -10.88
N VAL A 65 -8.12 -5.00 -11.53
CA VAL A 65 -6.72 -5.00 -11.98
C VAL A 65 -5.76 -4.96 -10.80
N MET A 66 -6.08 -4.21 -9.73
CA MET A 66 -5.33 -4.26 -8.47
C MET A 66 -5.38 -5.63 -7.81
N LYS A 67 -6.56 -6.27 -7.74
CA LYS A 67 -6.68 -7.64 -7.22
C LYS A 67 -5.89 -8.65 -8.05
N LEU A 68 -5.87 -8.48 -9.38
CA LEU A 68 -5.07 -9.31 -10.26
C LEU A 68 -3.58 -9.14 -9.95
N LEU A 69 -3.12 -7.91 -9.72
CA LEU A 69 -1.73 -7.64 -9.35
C LEU A 69 -1.34 -8.35 -8.04
N ILE A 70 -2.20 -8.29 -7.02
CA ILE A 70 -2.01 -9.00 -5.74
C ILE A 70 -1.99 -10.52 -5.96
N ALA A 71 -2.97 -11.05 -6.70
CA ALA A 71 -3.04 -12.47 -6.98
C ALA A 71 -1.78 -12.94 -7.72
N VAL A 72 -1.31 -12.18 -8.71
CA VAL A 72 -0.09 -12.50 -9.45
C VAL A 72 1.14 -12.56 -8.54
N ASP A 73 1.23 -11.69 -7.52
CA ASP A 73 2.28 -11.74 -6.50
C ASP A 73 2.17 -13.00 -5.62
N GLU A 74 0.98 -13.27 -5.07
CA GLU A 74 0.70 -14.44 -4.23
C GLU A 74 0.96 -15.76 -4.96
N LEU A 75 0.71 -15.77 -6.27
CA LEU A 75 0.94 -16.91 -7.16
C LEU A 75 2.39 -17.00 -7.66
N ASN A 76 3.25 -16.08 -7.25
CA ASN A 76 4.66 -15.98 -7.65
C ASN A 76 4.85 -15.90 -9.19
N ILE A 77 3.94 -15.23 -9.89
CA ILE A 77 3.98 -15.03 -11.34
C ILE A 77 4.66 -13.69 -11.66
N GLN A 78 5.90 -13.55 -11.22
CA GLN A 78 6.62 -12.27 -11.22
C GLN A 78 6.76 -11.63 -12.60
N GLN A 79 6.72 -12.42 -13.69
CA GLN A 79 6.83 -11.89 -15.06
C GLN A 79 5.63 -11.01 -15.46
N LEU A 80 4.49 -11.12 -14.76
CA LEU A 80 3.28 -10.35 -15.05
C LEU A 80 3.25 -8.98 -14.38
N ILE A 81 3.94 -8.85 -13.25
CA ILE A 81 3.89 -7.67 -12.39
C ILE A 81 4.27 -6.39 -13.16
N PRO A 82 5.35 -6.33 -13.96
CA PRO A 82 5.70 -5.13 -14.72
C PRO A 82 4.61 -4.72 -15.72
N TYR A 83 3.99 -5.69 -16.42
CA TYR A 83 2.95 -5.41 -17.41
C TYR A 83 1.67 -4.87 -16.78
N ILE A 84 1.26 -5.43 -15.64
CA ILE A 84 0.05 -4.99 -14.93
C ILE A 84 0.28 -3.60 -14.34
N GLN A 85 1.46 -3.32 -13.77
CA GLN A 85 1.81 -1.99 -13.28
C GLN A 85 1.82 -0.94 -14.40
N GLU A 86 2.47 -1.24 -15.52
CA GLU A 86 2.51 -0.35 -16.68
C GLU A 86 1.09 -0.04 -17.17
N TYR A 87 0.21 -1.04 -17.19
CA TYR A 87 -1.19 -0.86 -17.56
C TYR A 87 -1.94 0.03 -16.56
N LEU A 88 -1.81 -0.21 -15.26
CA LEU A 88 -2.40 0.62 -14.20
C LEU A 88 -1.98 2.09 -14.36
N ILE A 89 -0.68 2.33 -14.52
CA ILE A 89 -0.11 3.69 -14.62
C ILE A 89 -0.59 4.39 -15.90
N LYS A 90 -0.60 3.70 -17.04
CA LYS A 90 -0.94 4.32 -18.35
C LYS A 90 -2.42 4.46 -18.62
N HIS A 91 -3.24 3.53 -18.14
CA HIS A 91 -4.65 3.42 -18.53
C HIS A 91 -5.63 3.61 -17.37
N GLN A 92 -5.17 3.49 -16.11
CA GLN A 92 -6.01 3.65 -14.91
C GLN A 92 -5.47 4.73 -13.98
N THR A 93 -4.80 5.75 -14.54
CA THR A 93 -4.19 6.85 -13.80
C THR A 93 -5.19 7.59 -12.90
N GLU A 94 -6.43 7.77 -13.37
CA GLU A 94 -7.50 8.43 -12.60
C GLU A 94 -7.84 7.65 -11.33
N PHE A 95 -7.93 6.31 -11.42
CA PHE A 95 -8.15 5.46 -10.26
C PHE A 95 -7.00 5.57 -9.25
N LEU A 96 -5.75 5.58 -9.73
CA LEU A 96 -4.58 5.76 -8.87
C LEU A 96 -4.54 7.15 -8.23
N TYR A 97 -5.01 8.19 -8.94
CA TYR A 97 -5.07 9.56 -8.43
C TYR A 97 -6.15 9.74 -7.36
N GLN A 98 -7.28 9.07 -7.50
CA GLN A 98 -8.38 9.12 -6.53
C GLN A 98 -8.05 8.37 -5.24
N ASN A 99 -7.16 7.37 -5.29
CA ASN A 99 -6.82 6.55 -4.12
C ASN A 99 -5.34 6.14 -4.06
N PRO A 100 -4.38 7.09 -4.02
CA PRO A 100 -2.96 6.73 -3.97
C PRO A 100 -2.59 6.08 -2.64
N ILE A 101 -3.29 6.42 -1.55
CA ILE A 101 -2.99 5.89 -0.21
C ILE A 101 -3.41 4.44 -0.08
N GLY A 102 -4.62 4.10 -0.51
CA GLY A 102 -5.07 2.70 -0.52
C GLY A 102 -4.20 1.82 -1.42
N VAL A 103 -3.69 2.36 -2.54
CA VAL A 103 -2.73 1.62 -3.39
C VAL A 103 -1.40 1.41 -2.69
N LEU A 104 -0.83 2.44 -2.06
CA LEU A 104 0.41 2.33 -1.29
C LEU A 104 0.26 1.34 -0.12
N GLU A 105 -0.84 1.42 0.63
CA GLU A 105 -1.14 0.45 1.70
C GLU A 105 -1.25 -0.98 1.18
N THR A 106 -1.93 -1.17 0.05
CA THR A 106 -2.06 -2.49 -0.58
C THR A 106 -0.69 -3.04 -0.95
N ILE A 107 0.12 -2.27 -1.68
CA ILE A 107 1.47 -2.68 -2.07
C ILE A 107 2.32 -2.99 -0.83
N TYR A 108 2.22 -2.15 0.19
CA TYR A 108 2.98 -2.31 1.42
C TYR A 108 2.59 -3.57 2.21
N GLN A 109 1.30 -3.91 2.28
CA GLN A 109 0.80 -5.10 2.97
C GLN A 109 1.21 -6.40 2.24
N HIS A 110 1.27 -6.37 0.92
CA HIS A 110 1.68 -7.51 0.09
C HIS A 110 3.21 -7.55 -0.15
N LYS A 111 3.98 -7.19 0.88
CA LYS A 111 5.45 -6.96 0.89
C LYS A 111 6.33 -8.13 0.43
N THR A 112 5.77 -9.26 0.00
CA THR A 112 6.52 -10.46 -0.37
C THR A 112 7.62 -10.14 -1.38
N PHE A 113 7.37 -9.18 -2.28
CA PHE A 113 8.34 -8.74 -3.30
C PHE A 113 8.30 -7.23 -3.58
N MET A 114 8.50 -6.39 -2.55
CA MET A 114 8.51 -4.92 -2.69
C MET A 114 9.34 -4.40 -3.89
N ASP A 115 10.44 -5.07 -4.23
CA ASP A 115 11.30 -4.72 -5.37
C ASP A 115 10.58 -4.77 -6.73
N LEU A 116 9.55 -5.59 -6.87
CA LEU A 116 8.79 -5.77 -8.11
C LEU A 116 7.74 -4.67 -8.32
N PHE A 117 7.35 -3.96 -7.27
CA PHE A 117 6.26 -2.96 -7.29
C PHE A 117 6.76 -1.51 -7.38
N THR A 118 8.04 -1.31 -7.67
CA THR A 118 8.72 -0.02 -7.59
C THR A 118 8.09 1.03 -8.50
N ASP A 119 7.72 0.69 -9.74
CA ASP A 119 7.13 1.64 -10.68
C ASP A 119 5.78 2.19 -10.18
N LEU A 120 4.89 1.31 -9.71
CA LEU A 120 3.58 1.73 -9.21
C LEU A 120 3.69 2.47 -7.87
N TRP A 121 4.59 1.98 -7.01
CA TRP A 121 4.89 2.61 -5.73
C TRP A 121 5.44 4.03 -5.92
N ASP A 122 6.46 4.21 -6.76
CA ASP A 122 7.08 5.50 -7.03
C ASP A 122 6.08 6.45 -7.68
N PHE A 123 5.26 5.96 -8.61
CA PHE A 123 4.17 6.75 -9.20
C PHE A 123 3.19 7.27 -8.13
N CYS A 124 2.70 6.39 -7.25
CA CYS A 124 1.77 6.79 -6.19
C CYS A 124 2.44 7.71 -5.16
N LEU A 125 3.70 7.43 -4.78
CA LEU A 125 4.48 8.29 -3.89
C LEU A 125 4.67 9.69 -4.47
N GLU A 126 4.99 9.81 -5.77
CA GLU A 126 5.12 11.09 -6.46
C GLU A 126 3.82 11.89 -6.34
N LYS A 127 2.66 11.26 -6.57
CA LYS A 127 1.35 11.93 -6.44
C LYS A 127 1.09 12.41 -5.01
N VAL A 128 1.41 11.59 -4.00
CA VAL A 128 1.29 12.00 -2.60
C VAL A 128 2.25 13.13 -2.26
N CYS A 129 3.46 13.14 -2.81
CA CYS A 129 4.44 14.20 -2.60
C CYS A 129 4.02 15.52 -3.28
N GLU A 130 3.43 15.46 -4.48
CA GLU A 130 2.88 16.61 -5.20
C GLU A 130 1.72 17.27 -4.44
N GLU A 131 0.80 16.45 -3.90
CA GLU A 131 -0.38 16.92 -3.18
C GLU A 131 -0.56 16.23 -1.82
N PRO A 132 0.30 16.48 -0.81
CA PRO A 132 0.27 15.75 0.47
C PRO A 132 -1.05 15.90 1.24
N LYS A 133 -1.82 16.93 0.92
CA LYS A 133 -3.14 17.18 1.51
C LYS A 133 -4.12 16.02 1.30
N ILE A 134 -4.00 15.26 0.21
CA ILE A 134 -4.85 14.07 -0.01
C ILE A 134 -4.63 13.00 1.07
N LEU A 135 -3.40 12.90 1.59
CA LEU A 135 -3.05 12.03 2.70
C LEU A 135 -3.48 12.66 4.02
N PHE A 136 -2.88 13.80 4.38
CA PHE A 136 -2.99 14.35 5.74
C PHE A 136 -4.40 14.84 6.12
N ASN A 137 -5.25 15.19 5.13
CA ASN A 137 -6.63 15.57 5.37
C ASN A 137 -7.61 14.38 5.33
N SER A 138 -7.17 13.19 4.91
CA SER A 138 -8.02 12.00 4.87
C SER A 138 -8.40 11.56 6.29
N ASP A 139 -9.63 11.08 6.44
CA ASP A 139 -10.07 10.41 7.66
C ASP A 139 -9.42 9.03 7.82
N GLU A 140 -8.92 8.44 6.72
CA GLU A 140 -8.20 7.17 6.75
C GLU A 140 -6.75 7.31 7.18
N PHE A 141 -6.20 8.54 7.16
CA PHE A 141 -4.82 8.81 7.56
C PHE A 141 -4.46 8.25 8.94
N ILE A 142 -5.39 8.34 9.90
CA ILE A 142 -5.16 7.83 11.26
C ILE A 142 -4.99 6.31 11.32
N ASN A 143 -5.41 5.58 10.29
CA ASN A 143 -5.30 4.12 10.20
C ASN A 143 -4.03 3.67 9.47
N LEU A 144 -3.27 4.61 8.89
CA LEU A 144 -2.08 4.33 8.11
C LEU A 144 -1.06 3.54 8.92
N GLU A 145 -0.47 2.52 8.31
CA GLU A 145 0.56 1.72 8.97
C GLU A 145 1.78 2.57 9.33
N GLU A 146 2.30 2.38 10.53
CA GLU A 146 3.44 3.12 11.09
C GLU A 146 4.67 3.15 10.17
N SER A 147 4.95 2.02 9.50
CA SER A 147 6.13 1.85 8.66
C SER A 147 5.95 2.46 7.25
N LEU A 148 4.72 2.50 6.73
CA LEU A 148 4.37 3.25 5.52
C LEU A 148 4.47 4.76 5.78
N LEU A 149 3.94 5.22 6.93
CA LEU A 149 4.09 6.60 7.38
C LEU A 149 5.56 7.02 7.50
N GLU A 150 6.40 6.16 8.07
CA GLU A 150 7.85 6.39 8.17
C GLU A 150 8.50 6.55 6.79
N SER A 151 8.08 5.73 5.83
CA SER A 151 8.59 5.77 4.45
C SER A 151 8.18 7.06 3.73
N LEU A 152 6.95 7.52 3.94
CA LEU A 152 6.45 8.78 3.39
C LEU A 152 7.22 9.97 3.96
N LEU A 153 7.44 10.01 5.28
CA LEU A 153 8.15 11.10 5.96
C LEU A 153 9.65 11.17 5.64
N LYS A 154 10.26 10.06 5.24
CA LYS A 154 11.63 10.05 4.71
C LYS A 154 11.75 10.71 3.34
N SER A 155 10.65 10.88 2.62
CA SER A 155 10.66 11.51 1.30
C SER A 155 10.95 13.00 1.43
N ASP A 156 12.08 13.44 0.88
CA ASP A 156 12.45 14.84 0.89
C ASP A 156 11.55 15.74 0.02
N ASN A 157 10.64 15.13 -0.76
CA ASN A 157 9.82 15.75 -1.79
C ASN A 157 8.39 16.10 -1.34
N LEU A 158 8.02 15.84 -0.08
CA LEU A 158 6.68 16.19 0.43
C LEU A 158 6.47 17.71 0.37
N ASN A 159 5.61 18.15 -0.55
CA ASN A 159 5.32 19.57 -0.77
C ASN A 159 4.28 20.11 0.24
N MET A 160 4.65 20.14 1.53
CA MET A 160 3.80 20.60 2.62
C MET A 160 4.66 21.26 3.72
N ASP A 161 4.11 22.29 4.37
CA ASP A 161 4.79 22.95 5.49
C ASP A 161 5.05 21.95 6.62
N GLU A 162 6.26 21.96 7.16
CA GLU A 162 6.71 20.98 8.17
C GLU A 162 5.81 20.98 9.43
N ILE A 163 5.26 22.14 9.79
CA ILE A 163 4.28 22.26 10.88
C ILE A 163 3.01 21.47 10.61
N LYS A 164 2.52 21.42 9.36
CA LYS A 164 1.32 20.67 8.98
C LYS A 164 1.58 19.17 9.02
N ILE A 165 2.78 18.74 8.62
CA ILE A 165 3.22 17.36 8.75
C ILE A 165 3.27 16.95 10.23
N TRP A 166 3.82 17.81 11.10
CA TRP A 166 3.87 17.58 12.55
C TRP A 166 2.47 17.50 13.18
N GLU A 167 1.56 18.41 12.82
CA GLU A 167 0.16 18.37 13.27
C GLU A 167 -0.54 17.07 12.84
N GLY A 168 -0.28 16.61 11.61
CA GLY A 168 -0.72 15.32 11.12
C GLY A 168 -0.20 14.17 11.98
N LEU A 169 1.11 14.09 12.20
CA LEU A 169 1.73 13.06 13.06
C LEU A 169 1.11 12.99 14.45
N LEU A 170 0.82 14.13 15.07
CA LEU A 170 0.14 14.19 16.36
C LEU A 170 -1.28 13.62 16.27
N LYS A 171 -2.06 14.00 15.24
CA LYS A 171 -3.40 13.45 14.99
C LYS A 171 -3.36 11.92 14.86
N TRP A 172 -2.41 11.39 14.09
CA TRP A 172 -2.19 9.95 13.94
C TRP A 172 -1.84 9.30 15.28
N CYS A 173 -0.86 9.84 16.01
CA CYS A 173 -0.42 9.31 17.30
C CYS A 173 -1.57 9.24 18.32
N PHE A 174 -2.37 10.29 18.43
CA PHE A 174 -3.49 10.30 19.39
C PHE A 174 -4.58 9.31 19.03
N ALA A 175 -4.85 9.11 17.73
CA ALA A 175 -5.80 8.10 17.27
C ALA A 175 -5.31 6.68 17.61
N GLN A 176 -4.03 6.38 17.35
CA GLN A 176 -3.43 5.08 17.65
C GLN A 176 -3.48 4.75 19.15
N GLN A 177 -3.36 5.76 20.00
CA GLN A 177 -3.39 5.59 21.46
C GLN A 177 -4.80 5.73 22.07
N ASN A 178 -5.85 5.96 21.26
CA ASN A 178 -7.21 6.28 21.72
C ASN A 178 -7.25 7.45 22.73
N MET A 179 -6.46 8.49 22.48
CA MET A 179 -6.30 9.65 23.36
C MET A 179 -7.01 10.89 22.83
N GLU A 180 -7.47 11.74 23.74
CA GLU A 180 -7.93 13.08 23.40
C GLU A 180 -6.74 14.02 23.14
N ASN A 181 -6.87 14.87 22.13
CA ASN A 181 -5.93 15.96 21.85
C ASN A 181 -6.14 17.14 22.84
N ASP A 182 -5.97 16.86 24.13
CA ASP A 182 -6.00 17.85 25.21
C ASP A 182 -4.83 17.63 26.18
N PRO A 183 -3.73 18.39 26.00
CA PRO A 183 -2.53 18.26 26.83
C PRO A 183 -2.72 18.53 28.33
N THR A 184 -3.86 19.12 28.73
CA THR A 184 -4.18 19.37 30.14
C THR A 184 -4.73 18.13 30.85
N LYS A 185 -5.23 17.14 30.10
CA LYS A 185 -5.80 15.91 30.65
C LYS A 185 -4.81 14.74 30.71
N TRP A 186 -3.65 14.85 30.06
CA TRP A 186 -2.68 13.77 29.98
C TRP A 186 -2.01 13.46 31.32
N THR A 187 -1.99 12.18 31.65
CA THR A 187 -1.23 11.61 32.75
C THR A 187 0.24 11.40 32.36
N LYS A 188 1.07 10.98 33.32
CA LYS A 188 2.47 10.63 33.02
C LYS A 188 2.58 9.42 32.09
N ASP A 189 1.68 8.45 32.22
CA ASP A 189 1.66 7.26 31.35
C ASP A 189 1.31 7.62 29.91
N ASP A 190 0.37 8.56 29.73
CA ASP A 190 -0.02 9.05 28.40
C ASP A 190 1.15 9.75 27.71
N ILE A 191 1.93 10.55 28.46
CA ILE A 191 3.13 11.21 27.95
C ILE A 191 4.14 10.16 27.46
N THR A 192 4.43 9.12 28.25
CA THR A 192 5.35 8.05 27.87
C THR A 192 4.92 7.36 26.57
N LYS A 193 3.63 7.04 26.41
CA LYS A 193 3.10 6.41 25.19
C LYS A 193 3.27 7.29 23.96
N ILE A 194 3.02 8.59 24.10
CA ILE A 194 3.20 9.57 23.02
C ILE A 194 4.69 9.67 22.66
N GLU A 195 5.58 9.73 23.65
CA GLU A 195 7.03 9.73 23.44
C GLU A 195 7.50 8.51 22.66
N GLU A 196 7.11 7.31 23.10
CA GLU A 196 7.48 6.04 22.47
C GLU A 196 6.97 5.94 21.02
N SER A 197 5.74 6.39 20.77
CA SER A 197 5.13 6.38 19.43
C SER A 197 5.81 7.36 18.49
N LEU A 198 6.12 8.58 18.95
CA LEU A 198 6.73 9.62 18.11
C LEU A 198 8.24 9.48 17.96
N GLN A 199 8.91 8.74 18.84
CA GLN A 199 10.38 8.65 18.90
C GLN A 199 11.02 8.33 17.54
N ARG A 200 10.40 7.46 16.73
CA ARG A 200 10.94 7.08 15.41
C ARG A 200 10.73 8.12 14.32
N PHE A 201 9.74 9.00 14.48
CA PHE A 201 9.39 10.03 13.52
C PHE A 201 10.14 11.34 13.79
N ILE A 202 10.47 11.64 15.05
CA ILE A 202 11.20 12.85 15.44
C ILE A 202 12.47 13.09 14.58
N PRO A 203 13.32 12.09 14.30
CA PRO A 203 14.52 12.29 13.47
C PRO A 203 14.23 12.60 11.99
N LEU A 204 13.01 12.31 11.52
CA LEU A 204 12.58 12.55 10.14
C LEU A 204 12.07 13.99 9.96
N MET A 205 11.72 14.66 11.06
CA MET A 205 11.15 16.01 11.02
C MET A 205 12.24 17.08 10.88
N ARG A 206 12.00 18.03 9.98
CA ARG A 206 12.84 19.21 9.73
C ARG A 206 12.42 20.36 10.63
N PHE A 207 12.57 20.22 11.95
CA PHE A 207 12.14 21.25 12.91
C PHE A 207 12.71 22.67 12.64
N TYR A 208 13.82 22.78 11.91
CA TYR A 208 14.38 24.07 11.51
C TYR A 208 13.54 24.83 10.46
N ASP A 209 12.67 24.13 9.72
CA ASP A 209 11.74 24.69 8.74
C ASP A 209 10.41 25.13 9.37
N ILE A 210 10.24 24.94 10.69
CA ILE A 210 9.06 25.37 11.42
C ILE A 210 9.25 26.80 11.94
N GLU A 211 8.27 27.68 11.68
CA GLU A 211 8.34 29.06 12.14
C GLU A 211 8.41 29.17 13.68
N PRO A 212 9.22 30.09 14.23
CA PRO A 212 9.34 30.29 15.68
C PRO A 212 8.01 30.61 16.39
N THR A 213 7.05 31.20 15.66
CA THR A 213 5.69 31.53 16.12
C THR A 213 4.86 30.27 16.38
N ASP A 214 4.96 29.27 15.51
CA ASP A 214 4.27 27.99 15.66
C ASP A 214 4.96 27.07 16.68
N PHE A 215 6.24 27.36 16.95
CA PHE A 215 7.04 26.65 17.92
C PHE A 215 6.51 26.73 19.35
N PHE A 216 5.62 27.66 19.69
CA PHE A 216 5.00 27.73 21.03
C PHE A 216 4.08 26.54 21.32
N PHE A 217 3.32 26.06 20.31
CA PHE A 217 2.46 24.89 20.44
C PHE A 217 3.29 23.60 20.48
N ILE A 218 4.30 23.52 19.61
CA ILE A 218 5.29 22.45 19.60
C ILE A 218 6.05 22.39 20.93
N LYS A 219 6.45 23.54 21.50
CA LYS A 219 7.15 23.60 22.80
C LYS A 219 6.33 22.95 23.90
N PHE A 220 5.02 23.10 23.96
CA PHE A 220 4.25 22.53 25.06
C PHE A 220 4.31 20.99 25.06
N ILE A 221 4.30 20.40 23.86
CA ILE A 221 4.38 18.94 23.65
C ILE A 221 5.85 18.49 23.74
N ASN A 222 6.78 19.14 23.04
CA ASN A 222 8.22 18.82 23.05
C ASN A 222 8.91 19.10 24.38
N ILE A 223 8.47 20.08 25.18
CA ILE A 223 9.00 20.31 26.55
C ILE A 223 8.56 19.19 27.47
N LYS A 224 7.31 18.70 27.39
CA LYS A 224 6.89 17.51 28.15
C LYS A 224 7.70 16.27 27.74
N ILE A 225 7.93 16.08 26.43
CA ILE A 225 8.67 14.96 25.84
C ILE A 225 10.19 14.99 26.14
N SER A 226 10.80 16.19 26.20
CA SER A 226 12.25 16.34 26.41
C SER A 226 12.66 16.45 27.89
N CYS A 227 11.72 16.75 28.79
CA CYS A 227 12.00 16.91 30.22
C CYS A 227 12.18 15.59 31.00
N HIS A 228 12.29 14.43 30.33
CA HIS A 228 12.70 13.15 30.94
C HIS A 228 14.13 12.71 30.56
N LYS A 229 14.91 13.57 29.91
CA LYS A 229 16.34 13.32 29.60
C LYS A 229 17.34 14.26 30.30
N ILE A 230 16.95 15.00 31.34
CA ILE A 230 17.87 15.75 32.22
C ILE A 230 17.52 15.52 33.68
#